data_AF-A0A0M9VHU0-F1
#
_entry.id   AF-A0A0M9VHU0-F1
#
_cell.length_a   1.000
_cell.length_b   1.000
_cell.length_c   1.000
_cell.angle_alpha   90.00
_cell.angle_beta   90.00
_cell.angle_gamma   90.00
#
_symmetry.space_group_name_H-M   'P 1'
#
loop_
_entity.id
_entity.type
_entity.pdbx_description
1 polymer ?
#
loop_
_entity_poly.entity_id
_entity_poly.type
_entity_poly.pdbx_seq_one_letter_code
_entity_poly.pdbx_strand_id
1 'polypeptide(L)'
;MKNYDVKHIAYHVLVAIYFIWFAVFAILLSLALNNYYGVANLQLSKLLLTLIGLNLFMGTALFLVLQQFRKQTVLARVLFYGYFFLTSASLTTVLIVIQ
;
A
#
# COMPACT_ATOMS: atom_id res chain seq x y z
N MET A 1 -19.92 3.73 32.53
CA MET A 1 -18.73 3.36 31.72
C MET A 1 -18.60 4.38 30.61
N LYS A 2 -17.48 5.11 30.51
CA LYS A 2 -17.24 6.08 29.43
C LYS A 2 -17.29 5.29 28.12
N ASN A 3 -18.29 5.55 27.28
CA ASN A 3 -18.40 4.98 25.95
C ASN A 3 -17.24 5.52 25.11
N TYR A 4 -16.07 4.90 25.21
CA TYR A 4 -15.02 5.11 24.23
C TYR A 4 -15.62 4.73 22.89
N ASP A 5 -15.66 5.71 21.98
CA ASP A 5 -16.26 5.57 20.67
C ASP A 5 -15.46 4.50 19.90
N VAL A 6 -15.98 3.26 19.90
CA VAL A 6 -15.33 2.08 19.29
C VAL A 6 -14.94 2.36 17.84
N LYS A 7 -15.69 3.22 17.15
CA LYS A 7 -15.40 3.66 15.77
C LYS A 7 -14.12 4.47 15.68
N HIS A 8 -13.80 5.28 16.69
CA HIS A 8 -12.59 6.09 16.71
C HIS A 8 -11.33 5.25 16.92
N ILE A 9 -11.41 4.25 17.80
CA ILE A 9 -10.30 3.30 18.01
C ILE A 9 -10.09 2.45 16.75
N ALA A 10 -11.17 1.92 16.16
CA ALA A 10 -11.09 1.16 14.92
C ALA A 10 -10.45 1.98 13.78
N TYR A 11 -10.80 3.27 13.66
CA TYR A 11 -10.18 4.16 12.69
C TYR A 11 -8.66 4.30 12.90
N HIS A 12 -8.20 4.57 14.12
CA HIS A 12 -6.77 4.69 14.39
C HIS A 12 -6.00 3.39 14.15
N VAL A 13 -6.60 2.24 14.47
CA VAL A 13 -6.00 0.93 14.17
C VAL A 13 -5.88 0.72 12.67
N LEU A 14 -6.93 1.00 11.89
CA LEU A 14 -6.90 0.88 10.43
C LEU A 14 -5.86 1.83 9.80
N VAL A 15 -5.74 3.05 10.33
CA VAL A 15 -4.71 4.00 9.90
C VAL A 15 -3.30 3.48 10.18
N ALA A 16 -3.06 2.91 11.36
CA ALA A 16 -1.76 2.32 11.70
C ALA A 16 -1.41 1.15 10.76
N ILE A 17 -2.37 0.27 10.50
CA ILE A 17 -2.23 -0.84 9.53
C ILE A 17 -1.92 -0.30 8.13
N TYR A 18 -2.58 0.78 7.71
CA TYR A 18 -2.31 1.41 6.43
C TYR A 18 -0.86 1.92 6.31
N PHE A 19 -0.31 2.55 7.34
CA PHE A 19 1.08 3.01 7.32
C PHE A 19 2.08 1.84 7.33
N ILE A 20 1.77 0.75 8.03
CA ILE A 20 2.57 -0.48 7.96
C ILE A 20 2.54 -1.05 6.54
N TRP A 21 1.36 -1.17 5.95
CA TRP A 21 1.19 -1.60 4.56
C TRP A 21 1.99 -0.70 3.60
N PHE A 22 1.95 0.62 3.78
CA PHE A 22 2.69 1.56 2.96
C PHE A 22 4.19 1.26 2.97
N ALA A 23 4.78 1.08 4.15
CA ALA A 23 6.20 0.79 4.31
C ALA A 23 6.58 -0.56 3.70
N VAL A 24 5.80 -1.61 3.98
CA VAL A 24 6.01 -2.95 3.40
C VAL A 24 5.95 -2.90 1.88
N PHE A 25 4.98 -2.17 1.33
CA PHE A 25 4.81 -2.09 -0.11
C PHE A 25 5.95 -1.31 -0.77
N ALA A 26 6.43 -0.22 -0.16
CA ALA A 26 7.59 0.53 -0.65
C ALA A 26 8.86 -0.33 -0.68
N ILE A 27 9.10 -1.15 0.35
CA ILE A 27 10.23 -2.10 0.37
C ILE A 27 10.09 -3.12 -0.76
N LEU A 28 8.88 -3.64 -0.97
CA LEU A 28 8.62 -4.61 -2.04
C LEU A 28 8.92 -4.04 -3.44
N LEU A 29 8.52 -2.79 -3.69
CA LEU A 29 8.85 -2.10 -4.94
C LEU A 29 10.36 -1.91 -5.10
N SER A 30 11.06 -1.54 -4.02
CA SER A 30 12.52 -1.41 -4.04
C SER A 30 13.22 -2.74 -4.33
N LEU A 31 12.72 -3.85 -3.78
CA LEU A 31 13.26 -5.19 -4.06
C LEU A 31 13.05 -5.60 -5.52
N ALA A 32 11.89 -5.28 -6.10
CA ALA A 32 11.61 -5.56 -7.51
C ALA A 32 12.56 -4.77 -8.44
N LEU A 33 12.76 -3.47 -8.18
CA LEU A 33 13.69 -2.65 -8.93
C LEU A 33 15.14 -3.10 -8.75
N ASN A 34 15.55 -3.47 -7.53
CA ASN A 34 16.90 -3.97 -7.27
C ASN A 34 17.16 -5.31 -7.99
N ASN A 35 16.16 -6.20 -8.04
CA ASN A 35 16.26 -7.43 -8.82
C ASN A 35 16.36 -7.15 -10.33
N TYR A 36 15.64 -6.14 -10.84
CA TYR A 36 15.68 -5.78 -12.26
C TYR A 36 17.02 -5.16 -12.69
N TYR A 37 17.50 -4.14 -11.97
CA TYR A 37 18.75 -3.44 -12.30
C TYR A 37 20.02 -4.18 -11.88
N GLY A 38 19.91 -5.13 -10.95
CA GLY A 38 21.03 -5.96 -10.48
C GLY A 38 21.17 -7.25 -11.28
N VAL A 39 21.15 -8.38 -10.58
CA VAL A 39 21.16 -9.72 -11.21
C VAL A 39 19.72 -10.13 -11.46
N ALA A 40 19.26 -9.95 -12.70
CA ALA A 40 17.90 -10.27 -13.11
C ALA A 40 17.57 -11.76 -12.93
N ASN A 41 16.99 -12.11 -11.79
CA ASN A 41 16.45 -13.44 -11.54
C ASN A 41 14.97 -13.48 -11.97
N LEU A 42 14.70 -14.21 -13.06
CA LEU A 42 13.37 -14.32 -13.66
C LEU A 42 12.32 -14.94 -12.71
N GLN A 43 12.72 -15.92 -11.89
CA GLN A 43 11.79 -16.54 -10.95
C GLN A 43 11.43 -15.56 -9.83
N LEU A 44 12.42 -14.82 -9.32
CA LEU A 44 12.21 -13.80 -8.30
C LEU A 44 11.37 -12.63 -8.85
N SER A 45 11.59 -12.19 -10.08
CA SER A 45 10.76 -11.16 -10.73
C SER A 45 9.29 -11.55 -10.78
N LYS A 46 8.98 -12.79 -11.21
CA LYS A 46 7.59 -13.26 -11.27
C LYS A 46 6.93 -13.25 -9.89
N LEU A 47 7.64 -13.74 -8.88
CA LEU A 47 7.16 -13.76 -7.50
C LEU A 47 6.93 -12.34 -6.96
N LEU A 48 7.87 -11.42 -7.18
CA LEU A 48 7.75 -10.03 -6.75
C LEU A 48 6.59 -9.32 -7.43
N LEU A 49 6.39 -9.52 -8.74
CA LEU A 49 5.23 -8.97 -9.47
C LEU A 49 3.90 -9.49 -8.91
N THR A 50 3.80 -10.79 -8.58
CA THR A 50 2.60 -11.35 -7.93
C THR A 50 2.37 -10.73 -6.56
N LEU A 51 3.41 -10.60 -5.74
CA LEU A 51 3.32 -9.96 -4.42
C LEU A 51 2.93 -8.48 -4.52
N ILE A 52 3.42 -7.76 -5.53
CA ILE A 52 3.06 -6.36 -5.79
C ILE A 52 1.57 -6.27 -6.12
N GLY A 53 1.07 -7.14 -7.00
CA GLY A 53 -0.35 -7.19 -7.34
C GLY A 53 -1.24 -7.48 -6.13
N LEU A 54 -0.87 -8.48 -5.31
CA LEU A 54 -1.60 -8.80 -4.07
C LEU A 54 -1.58 -7.65 -3.05
N ASN A 55 -0.43 -6.98 -2.89
CA ASN A 55 -0.33 -5.83 -1.99
C ASN A 55 -1.14 -4.63 -2.49
N LEU A 56 -1.20 -4.40 -3.80
CA LEU A 56 -2.05 -3.37 -4.39
C LEU A 56 -3.54 -3.65 -4.14
N PHE A 57 -3.96 -4.92 -4.30
CA PHE A 57 -5.32 -5.34 -3.98
C PHE A 57 -5.65 -5.13 -2.49
N MET A 58 -4.78 -5.60 -1.59
CA MET A 58 -4.96 -5.42 -0.13
C MET A 58 -4.99 -3.94 0.26
N GLY A 59 -4.10 -3.12 -0.30
CA GLY A 59 -4.06 -1.69 -0.08
C GLY A 59 -5.33 -0.98 -0.55
N THR A 60 -5.88 -1.41 -1.68
CA THR A 60 -7.16 -0.90 -2.20
C THR A 60 -8.30 -1.26 -1.27
N ALA A 61 -8.35 -2.50 -0.76
CA ALA A 61 -9.35 -2.92 0.24
C ALA A 61 -9.24 -2.08 1.52
N LEU A 62 -8.02 -1.90 2.07
CA LEU A 62 -7.77 -1.05 3.23
C LEU A 62 -8.21 0.41 2.99
N PHE A 63 -7.88 0.95 1.82
CA PHE A 63 -8.26 2.32 1.44
C PHE A 63 -9.78 2.48 1.37
N LEU A 64 -10.50 1.54 0.77
CA LEU A 64 -11.97 1.55 0.71
C LEU A 64 -12.60 1.48 2.10
N VAL A 65 -12.10 0.62 2.98
CA VAL A 65 -12.58 0.54 4.37
C VAL A 65 -12.31 1.86 5.11
N LEU A 66 -11.11 2.43 5.00
CA LEU A 66 -10.77 3.72 5.59
C LEU A 66 -11.65 4.87 5.05
N GLN A 67 -12.06 4.79 3.78
CA GLN A 67 -12.94 5.77 3.16
C GLN A 67 -14.32 5.82 3.84
N GLN A 68 -14.82 4.70 4.36
CA GLN A 68 -16.09 4.64 5.09
C GLN A 68 -16.06 5.43 6.42
N PHE A 69 -14.88 5.62 7.01
CA PHE A 69 -14.70 6.38 8.24
C PHE A 69 -14.39 7.87 8.00
N ARG A 70 -14.42 8.35 6.74
CA ARG A 70 -14.02 9.72 6.41
C ARG A 70 -14.93 10.76 7.06
N LYS A 71 -14.36 11.48 8.05
CA LYS A 71 -14.60 12.91 8.24
C LYS A 71 -13.52 13.66 7.46
N GLN A 72 -13.81 14.84 6.89
CA GLN A 72 -12.88 15.63 6.04
C GLN A 72 -11.66 16.18 6.84
N THR A 73 -10.79 15.30 7.30
CA THR A 73 -9.61 15.64 8.10
C THR A 73 -8.36 15.71 7.22
N VAL A 74 -7.32 16.37 7.72
CA VAL A 74 -5.99 16.41 7.07
C VAL A 74 -5.45 14.99 6.85
N LEU A 75 -5.65 14.10 7.82
CA LEU A 75 -5.22 12.69 7.73
C LEU A 75 -5.85 11.97 6.53
N ALA A 76 -7.13 12.23 6.26
CA ALA A 76 -7.83 11.63 5.11
C ALA A 76 -7.27 12.08 3.76
N ARG A 77 -6.61 13.24 3.67
CA ARG A 77 -5.87 13.68 2.47
C ARG A 77 -4.53 12.97 2.36
N VAL A 78 -3.80 12.82 3.47
CA VAL A 78 -2.51 12.09 3.49
C VAL A 78 -2.70 10.64 3.02
N LEU A 79 -3.72 9.95 3.53
CA LEU A 79 -4.06 8.59 3.10
C LEU A 79 -4.41 8.52 1.61
N PHE A 80 -5.10 9.53 1.08
CA PHE A 80 -5.47 9.59 -0.33
C PHE A 80 -4.25 9.78 -1.23
N TYR A 81 -3.41 10.77 -0.94
CA TYR A 81 -2.20 11.02 -1.72
C TYR A 81 -1.21 9.87 -1.60
N GLY A 82 -1.05 9.29 -0.40
CA GLY A 82 -0.20 8.12 -0.19
C GLY A 82 -0.65 6.91 -1.02
N TYR A 83 -1.96 6.67 -1.08
CA TYR A 83 -2.52 5.56 -1.87
C TYR A 83 -2.30 5.78 -3.37
N PHE A 84 -2.57 6.99 -3.85
CA PHE A 84 -2.32 7.33 -5.25
C PHE A 84 -0.84 7.22 -5.62
N PHE A 85 0.04 7.73 -4.75
CA PHE A 85 1.48 7.64 -4.96
C PHE A 85 1.95 6.19 -5.08
N LEU A 86 1.59 5.30 -4.15
CA LEU A 86 1.99 3.89 -4.21
C LEU A 86 1.34 3.15 -5.37
N THR A 87 0.10 3.46 -5.72
CA THR A 87 -0.57 2.87 -6.89
C THR A 87 0.20 3.24 -8.17
N SER A 88 0.47 4.52 -8.38
CA SER A 88 1.26 4.98 -9.53
C SER A 88 2.67 4.40 -9.54
N ALA A 89 3.38 4.42 -8.42
CA ALA A 89 4.71 3.83 -8.30
C ALA A 89 4.69 2.33 -8.64
N SER A 90 3.70 1.59 -8.14
CA SER A 90 3.56 0.15 -8.42
C SER A 90 3.32 -0.14 -9.89
N LEU A 91 2.46 0.64 -10.57
CA LEU A 91 2.23 0.50 -12.00
C LEU A 91 3.50 0.78 -12.80
N THR A 92 4.23 1.85 -12.46
CA THR A 92 5.52 2.16 -13.09
C THR A 92 6.53 1.04 -12.88
N THR A 93 6.67 0.50 -11.67
CA THR A 93 7.57 -0.63 -11.38
C THR A 93 7.20 -1.86 -12.19
N VAL A 94 5.91 -2.21 -12.28
CA VAL A 94 5.44 -3.36 -13.07
C VAL A 94 5.76 -3.17 -14.55
N LEU A 95 5.54 -1.97 -15.10
CA LEU A 95 5.86 -1.67 -16.50
C LEU A 95 7.36 -1.79 -16.79
N ILE A 96 8.22 -1.32 -15.88
CA ILE A 96 9.68 -1.44 -16.02
C ILE A 96 10.11 -2.91 -15.97
N VAL A 97 9.61 -3.68 -15.01
CA VAL A 97 10.07 -5.07 -14.78
C VAL A 97 9.58 -6.04 -15.86
N ILE A 98 8.46 -5.73 -16.53
CA ILE A 98 7.92 -6.57 -17.61
C ILE A 98 8.68 -6.38 -18.93
N GLN A 99 9.34 -5.23 -19.13
CA GLN A 99 10.18 -4.94 -20.30
C GLN A 99 11.51 -5.70 -20.26
#